data_AF-A0A4D9DCW8-F1
#
_entry.id   AF-A0A4D9DCW8-F1
#
_cell.length_a   1.000
_cell.length_b   1.000
_cell.length_c   1.000
_cell.angle_alpha   90.00
_cell.angle_beta   90.00
_cell.angle_gamma   90.00
#
_symmetry.space_group_name_H-M   'P 1'
#
loop_
_entity.id
_entity.type
_entity.pdbx_description
1 polymer ?
#
loop_
_entity_poly.entity_id
_entity_poly.type
_entity_poly.pdbx_seq_one_letter_code
_entity_poly.pdbx_strand_id
1 'polypeptide(L)'
;MRLMQVCTLLEGLARMIRVILQSIPDMANIMALLFVIMLVFSVFGVTLFGNLVPMHFGNLGAALYSLFICLTQDGWMNIYETFEEEGIALKIGGGLYFFIFITGGAFICTNLLVAVVTSNLEQTMLAYAEEKQKRDQHLHPDKYVDWEVSAGRSQCDG
;
A
#
# COMPACT_ATOMS: atom_id res chain seq x y z
N MET A 1 17.44 30.23 -18.73
CA MET A 1 16.03 30.29 -18.29
C MET A 1 15.24 28.98 -18.45
N ARG A 2 15.64 28.01 -19.29
CA ARG A 2 14.97 26.69 -19.39
C ARG A 2 15.18 25.77 -18.19
N LEU A 3 16.32 25.86 -17.48
CA LEU A 3 16.55 25.09 -16.25
C LEU A 3 15.62 25.48 -15.09
N MET A 4 15.22 26.75 -14.96
CA MET A 4 14.28 27.15 -13.90
C MET A 4 12.89 26.55 -14.10
N GLN A 5 12.45 26.33 -15.34
CA GLN A 5 11.18 25.65 -15.63
C GLN A 5 11.22 24.16 -15.26
N VAL A 6 12.38 23.50 -15.38
CA VAL A 6 12.57 22.11 -14.92
C VAL A 6 12.59 22.05 -13.40
N CYS A 7 13.21 23.03 -12.72
CA CYS A 7 13.18 23.11 -11.26
C CYS A 7 11.76 23.37 -10.71
N THR A 8 10.94 24.23 -11.35
CA THR A 8 9.54 24.44 -10.92
C THR A 8 8.64 23.26 -11.27
N LEU A 9 8.92 22.49 -12.34
CA LEU A 9 8.28 21.20 -12.62
C LEU A 9 8.64 20.14 -11.55
N LEU A 10 9.90 20.13 -11.10
CA LEU A 10 10.36 19.26 -10.01
C LEU A 10 9.76 19.66 -8.65
N GLU A 11 9.49 20.94 -8.39
CA GLU A 11 8.81 21.38 -7.15
C GLU A 11 7.36 20.86 -7.07
N GLY A 12 6.64 20.86 -8.21
CA GLY A 12 5.30 20.27 -8.31
C GLY A 12 5.33 18.75 -8.14
N LEU A 13 6.29 18.07 -8.78
CA LEU A 13 6.48 16.63 -8.67
C LEU A 13 6.89 16.22 -7.25
N ALA A 14 7.80 16.99 -6.62
CA ALA A 14 8.27 16.77 -5.26
C ALA A 14 7.12 16.87 -4.24
N ARG A 15 6.15 17.76 -4.47
CA ARG A 15 4.95 17.85 -3.62
C ARG A 15 4.09 16.58 -3.71
N MET A 16 3.86 16.05 -4.91
CA MET A 16 3.12 14.79 -5.08
C MET A 16 3.89 13.59 -4.52
N ILE A 17 5.20 13.50 -4.78
CA ILE A 17 6.08 12.47 -4.22
C ILE A 17 6.06 12.49 -2.69
N ARG A 18 6.09 13.68 -2.07
CA ARG A 18 6.06 13.82 -0.60
C ARG A 18 4.74 13.33 -0.01
N VAL A 19 3.62 13.56 -0.69
CA VAL A 19 2.30 13.04 -0.29
C VAL A 19 2.27 11.51 -0.39
N ILE A 20 2.78 10.94 -1.48
CA ILE A 20 2.87 9.48 -1.66
C ILE A 20 3.78 8.87 -0.58
N LEU A 21 4.94 9.48 -0.34
CA LEU A 21 5.90 9.02 0.68
C LEU A 21 5.36 9.16 2.11
N GLN A 22 4.44 10.10 2.39
CA GLN A 22 3.78 10.20 3.69
C GLN A 22 2.73 9.12 3.93
N SER A 23 2.12 8.57 2.87
CA SER A 23 1.17 7.45 3.00
C SER A 23 1.84 6.08 3.14
N ILE A 24 3.10 5.94 2.72
CA ILE A 24 3.87 4.70 2.85
C ILE A 24 4.10 4.26 4.32
N PRO A 25 4.56 5.12 5.26
CA PRO A 25 4.86 4.68 6.63
C PRO A 25 3.64 4.09 7.33
N ASP A 26 2.45 4.65 7.10
CA ASP A 26 1.20 4.15 7.70
C ASP A 26 0.84 2.73 7.23
N MET A 27 1.28 2.35 6.03
CA MET A 27 0.99 1.05 5.40
C MET A 27 2.16 0.06 5.41
N ALA A 28 3.32 0.48 5.91
CA ALA A 28 4.55 -0.29 5.85
C ALA A 28 4.41 -1.68 6.51
N ASN A 29 3.58 -1.80 7.56
CA ASN A 29 3.35 -3.07 8.25
C ASN A 29 2.67 -4.13 7.36
N ILE A 30 1.63 -3.75 6.61
CA ILE A 30 0.92 -4.67 5.72
C ILE A 30 1.79 -5.01 4.51
N MET A 31 2.52 -4.01 3.98
CA MET A 31 3.48 -4.23 2.90
C MET A 31 4.61 -5.18 3.31
N ALA A 32 5.14 -5.05 4.53
CA ALA A 32 6.14 -5.97 5.07
C ALA A 32 5.59 -7.38 5.22
N LEU A 33 4.36 -7.52 5.72
CA LEU A 33 3.67 -8.81 5.82
C LEU A 33 3.49 -9.47 4.44
N LEU A 34 3.04 -8.70 3.44
CA LEU A 34 2.92 -9.17 2.06
C LEU A 34 4.26 -9.63 1.49
N PHE A 35 5.32 -8.85 1.71
CA PHE A 35 6.67 -9.18 1.26
C PHE A 35 7.20 -10.47 1.91
N VAL A 36 6.94 -10.70 3.20
CA VAL A 36 7.29 -11.95 3.88
C VAL A 36 6.53 -13.13 3.30
N ILE A 37 5.24 -12.99 3.02
CA ILE A 37 4.45 -14.04 2.36
C ILE A 37 5.01 -14.35 0.97
N MET A 38 5.37 -13.33 0.19
CA MET A 38 6.03 -13.51 -1.11
C MET A 38 7.36 -14.26 -0.98
N LEU A 39 8.17 -13.97 0.04
CA LEU A 39 9.42 -14.70 0.29
C LEU A 39 9.17 -16.18 0.59
N VAL A 40 8.18 -16.48 1.43
CA VAL A 40 7.80 -17.86 1.76
C VAL A 40 7.36 -18.61 0.51
N PHE A 41 6.47 -18.02 -0.29
CA PHE A 41 6.02 -18.61 -1.55
C PHE A 41 7.18 -18.74 -2.55
N SER A 42 8.08 -17.76 -2.62
CA SER A 42 9.25 -17.82 -3.50
C SER A 42 10.14 -19.03 -3.17
N VAL A 43 10.44 -19.27 -1.90
CA VAL A 43 11.21 -20.45 -1.47
C VAL A 43 10.48 -21.76 -1.85
N PHE A 44 9.16 -21.84 -1.63
CA PHE A 44 8.38 -22.99 -2.05
C PHE A 44 8.41 -23.18 -3.57
N GLY A 45 8.22 -22.11 -4.34
CA GLY A 45 8.24 -22.15 -5.80
C GLY A 45 9.59 -22.61 -6.36
N VAL A 46 10.71 -22.10 -5.84
CA VAL A 46 12.05 -22.57 -6.22
C VAL A 46 12.22 -24.05 -5.88
N THR A 47 11.75 -24.48 -4.72
CA THR A 47 11.90 -25.88 -4.26
C THR A 47 11.05 -26.85 -5.08
N LEU A 48 9.82 -26.46 -5.45
CA LEU A 48 8.88 -27.32 -6.18
C LEU A 48 9.10 -27.28 -7.69
N PHE A 49 9.40 -26.10 -8.24
CA PHE A 49 9.37 -25.85 -9.69
C PHE A 49 10.73 -25.43 -10.26
N GLY A 50 11.77 -25.23 -9.45
CA GLY A 50 13.04 -24.66 -9.92
C GLY A 50 13.75 -25.48 -10.99
N ASN A 51 13.59 -26.82 -10.98
CA ASN A 51 14.16 -27.69 -12.01
C ASN A 51 13.27 -27.81 -13.26
N LEU A 52 11.97 -27.52 -13.14
CA LEU A 52 10.98 -27.71 -14.20
C LEU A 52 10.78 -26.41 -14.99
N VAL A 53 10.75 -25.27 -14.29
CA VAL A 53 10.53 -23.94 -14.88
C VAL A 53 11.65 -22.99 -14.44
N PRO A 54 12.91 -23.24 -14.83
CA PRO A 54 14.07 -22.49 -14.34
C PRO A 54 14.02 -21.01 -14.72
N MET A 55 13.33 -20.64 -15.80
CA MET A 55 13.14 -19.25 -16.22
C MET A 55 12.44 -18.40 -15.15
N HIS A 56 11.46 -18.98 -14.46
CA HIS A 56 10.64 -18.27 -13.46
C HIS A 56 11.01 -18.65 -12.04
N PHE A 57 11.40 -19.89 -11.78
CA PHE A 57 11.65 -20.41 -10.42
C PHE A 57 13.07 -20.95 -10.21
N GLY A 58 14.01 -20.68 -11.13
CA GLY A 58 15.38 -21.21 -11.03
C GLY A 58 16.21 -20.62 -9.89
N ASN A 59 15.85 -19.43 -9.39
CA ASN A 59 16.47 -18.82 -8.21
C ASN A 59 15.46 -17.95 -7.46
N LEU A 60 15.80 -17.57 -6.22
CA LEU A 60 14.92 -16.81 -5.34
C LEU A 60 14.48 -15.45 -5.94
N GLY A 61 15.37 -14.76 -6.65
CA GLY A 61 15.08 -13.46 -7.26
C GLY A 61 14.12 -13.58 -8.45
N ALA A 62 14.34 -14.56 -9.32
CA ALA A 62 13.44 -14.87 -10.42
C ALA A 62 12.05 -15.26 -9.91
N ALA A 63 11.98 -16.11 -8.87
CA ALA A 63 10.73 -16.53 -8.26
C ALA A 63 9.99 -15.37 -7.58
N LEU A 64 10.71 -14.47 -6.90
CA LEU A 64 10.13 -13.25 -6.34
C LEU A 64 9.56 -12.34 -7.44
N TYR A 65 10.27 -12.19 -8.56
CA TYR A 65 9.80 -11.38 -9.69
C TYR A 65 8.55 -11.99 -10.35
N SER A 66 8.54 -13.30 -10.58
CA SER A 66 7.35 -14.00 -11.08
C SER A 66 6.16 -13.88 -10.13
N LEU A 67 6.38 -14.00 -8.82
CA LEU A 67 5.34 -13.80 -7.82
C LEU A 67 4.88 -12.35 -7.73
N PHE A 68 5.75 -11.38 -8.01
CA PHE A 68 5.36 -9.98 -8.10
C PHE A 68 4.41 -9.74 -9.29
N ILE A 69 4.71 -10.32 -10.46
CA ILE A 69 3.81 -10.32 -11.62
C ILE A 69 2.45 -10.96 -11.28
N CYS A 70 2.47 -12.09 -10.55
CA CYS A 70 1.25 -12.72 -10.07
C CYS A 70 0.47 -11.85 -9.08
N LEU A 71 1.17 -11.11 -8.22
CA LEU A 71 0.57 -10.19 -7.23
C LEU A 71 -0.13 -9.01 -7.91
N THR A 72 0.47 -8.45 -8.98
CA THR A 72 -0.14 -7.38 -9.77
C THR A 72 -1.27 -7.89 -10.67
N GLN A 73 -1.46 -9.21 -10.76
CA GLN A 73 -2.46 -9.86 -11.60
C GLN A 73 -2.36 -9.51 -13.09
N ASP A 74 -1.18 -9.10 -13.54
CA ASP A 74 -0.90 -8.72 -14.92
C ASP A 74 0.22 -9.61 -15.47
N GLY A 75 -0.01 -10.30 -16.59
CA GLY A 75 0.98 -11.21 -17.18
C GLY A 75 1.20 -12.55 -16.48
N TRP A 76 0.46 -12.85 -15.40
CA TRP A 76 0.57 -14.14 -14.68
C TRP A 76 0.15 -15.35 -15.52
N MET A 77 -0.77 -15.16 -16.46
CA MET A 77 -1.23 -16.22 -17.36
C MET A 77 -0.08 -16.74 -18.24
N ASN A 78 0.78 -15.85 -18.73
CA ASN A 78 1.95 -16.23 -19.54
C ASN A 78 2.91 -17.13 -18.76
N ILE A 79 3.08 -16.85 -17.45
CA ILE A 79 3.88 -17.69 -16.55
C ILE A 79 3.22 -19.05 -16.38
N TYR A 80 1.90 -19.08 -16.21
CA TYR A 80 1.15 -20.33 -16.05
C TYR A 80 1.14 -21.20 -17.31
N GLU A 81 1.12 -20.59 -18.50
CA GLU A 81 1.21 -21.32 -19.78
C GLU A 81 2.53 -22.12 -19.88
N THR A 82 3.63 -21.59 -19.35
CA THR A 82 4.90 -22.35 -19.28
C THR A 82 4.80 -23.61 -18.43
N PHE A 83 3.91 -23.65 -17.41
CA PHE A 83 3.67 -24.84 -16.61
C PHE A 83 2.79 -25.88 -17.33
N GLU A 84 1.95 -25.42 -18.25
CA GLU A 84 1.10 -26.28 -19.06
C GLU A 84 1.90 -27.06 -20.10
N GLU A 85 2.95 -26.44 -20.67
CA GLU A 85 3.82 -27.06 -21.66
C GLU A 85 4.68 -28.22 -21.10
N GLU A 86 5.03 -28.17 -19.82
CA GLU A 86 5.88 -29.16 -19.14
C GLU A 86 5.12 -30.44 -18.73
N GLY A 87 3.79 -30.40 -18.59
CA GLY A 87 2.95 -31.60 -18.43
C GLY A 87 1.74 -31.47 -17.50
N ILE A 88 0.84 -32.47 -17.59
CA ILE A 88 -0.48 -32.46 -16.93
C ILE A 88 -0.38 -32.39 -15.39
N ALA A 89 0.56 -33.10 -14.78
CA ALA A 89 0.75 -33.09 -13.33
C ALA A 89 1.22 -31.72 -12.82
N LEU A 90 2.13 -31.08 -13.58
CA LEU A 90 2.65 -29.75 -13.24
C LEU A 90 1.60 -28.66 -13.47
N LYS A 91 0.77 -28.80 -14.51
CA LYS A 91 -0.39 -27.92 -14.75
C LYS A 91 -1.33 -27.86 -13.54
N ILE A 92 -1.72 -29.02 -13.00
CA ILE A 92 -2.65 -29.08 -11.85
C ILE A 92 -1.98 -28.52 -10.59
N GLY A 93 -0.74 -28.92 -10.31
CA GLY A 93 0.00 -28.46 -9.13
C GLY A 93 0.30 -26.95 -9.17
N GLY A 94 0.78 -26.46 -10.31
CA GLY A 94 1.01 -25.04 -10.57
C GLY A 94 -0.29 -24.24 -10.49
N GLY A 95 -1.38 -24.74 -11.07
CA GLY A 95 -2.69 -24.09 -11.01
C GLY A 95 -3.17 -23.87 -9.58
N LEU A 96 -3.06 -24.88 -8.71
CA LEU A 96 -3.40 -24.74 -7.29
C LEU A 96 -2.48 -23.76 -6.56
N TYR A 97 -1.17 -23.81 -6.85
CA TYR A 97 -0.19 -22.90 -6.27
C TYR A 97 -0.50 -21.43 -6.62
N PHE A 98 -0.70 -21.12 -7.89
CA PHE A 98 -1.03 -19.78 -8.36
C PHE A 98 -2.40 -19.33 -7.85
N PHE A 99 -3.39 -20.21 -7.82
CA PHE A 99 -4.73 -19.88 -7.32
C PHE A 99 -4.68 -19.41 -5.85
N ILE A 100 -4.03 -20.18 -4.97
CA ILE A 100 -3.90 -19.84 -3.55
C ILE A 100 -3.14 -18.51 -3.38
N PHE A 101 -2.04 -18.34 -4.11
CA PHE A 101 -1.23 -17.12 -4.03
C PHE A 101 -1.99 -15.89 -4.55
N ILE A 102 -2.64 -15.98 -5.72
CA ILE A 102 -3.36 -14.85 -6.33
C ILE A 102 -4.57 -14.47 -5.49
N THR A 103 -5.37 -15.43 -4.99
CA THR A 103 -6.51 -15.12 -4.12
C THR A 103 -6.05 -14.52 -2.79
N GLY A 104 -5.02 -15.09 -2.15
CA GLY A 104 -4.48 -14.54 -0.89
C GLY A 104 -3.86 -13.16 -1.07
N GLY A 105 -3.07 -12.97 -2.14
CA GLY A 105 -2.47 -11.69 -2.52
C GLY A 105 -3.52 -10.63 -2.80
N ALA A 106 -4.56 -10.95 -3.59
CA ALA A 106 -5.66 -10.04 -3.88
C ALA A 106 -6.42 -9.61 -2.62
N PHE A 107 -6.62 -10.51 -1.66
CA PHE A 107 -7.24 -10.18 -0.38
C PHE A 107 -6.38 -9.19 0.42
N ILE A 108 -5.06 -9.43 0.50
CA ILE A 108 -4.14 -8.52 1.19
C ILE A 108 -4.04 -7.17 0.46
N CYS A 109 -3.97 -7.15 -0.87
CA CYS A 109 -3.98 -5.93 -1.68
C CYS A 109 -5.27 -5.14 -1.50
N THR A 110 -6.42 -5.81 -1.40
CA THR A 110 -7.70 -5.16 -1.10
C THR A 110 -7.68 -4.53 0.29
N ASN A 111 -7.15 -5.23 1.30
CA ASN A 111 -7.01 -4.69 2.65
C ASN A 111 -6.05 -3.48 2.69
N LEU A 112 -4.99 -3.49 1.87
CA LEU A 112 -4.14 -2.32 1.64
C LEU A 112 -4.93 -1.16 1.04
N LEU A 113 -5.72 -1.41 -0.02
CA LEU A 113 -6.55 -0.37 -0.63
C LEU A 113 -7.54 0.23 0.37
N VAL A 114 -8.18 -0.60 1.19
CA VAL A 114 -9.06 -0.13 2.27
C VAL A 114 -8.27 0.74 3.24
N ALA A 115 -7.08 0.31 3.68
CA ALA A 115 -6.23 1.11 4.57
C ALA A 115 -5.88 2.47 3.95
N VAL A 116 -5.44 2.52 2.68
CA VAL A 116 -5.15 3.77 1.96
C VAL A 116 -6.37 4.70 1.98
N VAL A 117 -7.53 4.19 1.59
CA VAL A 117 -8.75 4.96 1.44
C VAL A 117 -9.20 5.49 2.80
N THR A 118 -9.16 4.64 3.85
CA THR A 118 -9.49 5.05 5.20
C THR A 118 -8.54 6.12 5.72
N SER A 119 -7.23 5.97 5.54
CA SER A 119 -6.25 7.00 5.93
C SER A 119 -6.49 8.32 5.19
N ASN A 120 -6.81 8.27 3.90
CA ASN A 120 -7.12 9.47 3.12
C ASN A 120 -8.42 10.15 3.60
N LEU A 121 -9.46 9.37 3.90
CA LEU A 121 -10.71 9.88 4.45
C LEU A 121 -10.51 10.49 5.84
N GLU A 122 -9.69 9.88 6.70
CA GLU A 122 -9.35 10.40 8.02
C GLU A 122 -8.64 11.76 7.93
N GLN A 123 -7.62 11.88 7.08
CA GLN A 123 -6.93 13.16 6.83
C GLN A 123 -7.88 14.25 6.33
N THR A 124 -8.79 13.88 5.43
CA THR A 124 -9.79 14.79 4.88
C THR A 124 -10.79 15.25 5.95
N MET A 125 -11.29 14.33 6.78
CA MET A 125 -12.20 14.62 7.89
C MET A 125 -11.58 15.55 8.94
N LEU A 126 -10.30 15.34 9.28
CA LEU A 126 -9.57 16.20 10.22
C LEU A 126 -9.42 17.63 9.67
N ALA A 127 -9.09 17.79 8.39
CA ALA A 127 -9.01 19.11 7.76
C ALA A 127 -10.37 19.85 7.79
N TYR A 128 -11.47 19.16 7.49
CA TYR A 128 -12.82 19.74 7.59
C TYR A 128 -13.20 20.11 9.03
N ALA A 129 -12.80 19.30 10.02
CA ALA A 129 -13.06 19.58 11.43
C ALA A 129 -12.34 20.85 11.90
N GLU A 130 -11.06 21.03 11.51
CA GLU A 130 -10.30 22.24 11.82
C GLU A 130 -10.90 23.49 11.17
N GLU A 131 -11.32 23.41 9.89
CA GLU A 131 -11.96 24.54 9.20
C GLU A 131 -13.28 24.93 9.86
N LYS A 132 -14.10 23.94 10.24
CA LYS A 132 -15.35 24.19 10.97
C LYS A 132 -15.07 24.86 12.31
N GLN A 133 -14.06 24.42 13.04
CA GLN A 133 -13.68 25.02 14.32
C GLN A 133 -13.21 26.48 14.16
N LYS A 134 -12.40 26.78 13.13
CA LYS A 134 -12.00 28.16 12.79
C LYS A 134 -13.20 29.02 12.42
N ARG A 135 -14.15 28.48 11.65
CA ARG A 135 -15.37 29.21 11.25
C ARG A 135 -16.29 29.48 12.43
N ASP A 136 -16.46 28.51 13.33
CA ASP A 136 -17.27 28.68 14.55
C ASP A 136 -16.62 29.68 15.50
N GLN A 137 -15.28 29.69 15.62
CA GLN A 137 -14.53 30.68 16.38
C GLN A 137 -14.68 32.09 15.79
N HIS A 138 -14.76 32.22 14.45
CA HIS A 138 -14.99 33.50 13.78
C HIS A 138 -16.44 33.98 13.89
N LEU A 139 -17.42 33.07 13.88
CA LEU A 139 -18.85 33.40 13.95
C LEU A 139 -19.33 33.68 15.37
N HIS A 140 -18.77 33.00 16.36
CA HIS A 140 -19.14 33.11 17.77
C HIS A 140 -17.89 33.23 18.67
N PRO A 141 -17.14 34.35 18.58
CA PRO A 141 -15.95 34.55 19.38
C PRO A 141 -16.25 34.56 20.89
N ASP A 142 -17.44 35.06 21.27
CA ASP A 142 -17.90 35.15 22.67
C ASP A 142 -17.97 33.78 23.36
N LYS A 143 -18.36 32.72 22.62
CA LYS A 143 -18.35 31.34 23.14
C LYS A 143 -16.93 30.86 23.45
N TYR A 144 -15.93 31.36 22.71
CA TYR A 144 -14.53 31.00 22.93
C TYR A 144 -13.93 31.75 24.14
N VAL A 145 -14.19 33.06 24.23
CA VAL A 145 -13.74 33.87 25.37
C VAL A 145 -14.31 33.37 26.70
N ASP A 146 -15.58 32.96 26.72
CA ASP A 146 -16.22 32.46 27.95
C ASP A 146 -15.65 31.11 28.43
N TRP A 147 -15.27 30.19 27.53
CA TRP A 147 -14.60 28.96 27.95
C TRP A 147 -13.20 29.24 28.50
N GLU A 148 -12.44 30.19 27.93
CA GLU A 148 -11.09 30.55 28.43
C GLU A 148 -11.19 31.13 29.84
N VAL A 149 -12.15 32.02 30.06
CA VAL A 149 -12.44 32.62 31.37
C VAL A 149 -12.91 31.56 32.38
N SER A 150 -13.65 30.55 31.95
CA SER A 150 -14.14 29.45 32.80
C SER A 150 -13.03 28.45 33.15
N ALA A 151 -12.19 28.09 32.17
CA ALA A 151 -11.05 27.19 32.35
C ALA A 151 -9.93 27.83 33.18
N GLY A 152 -9.71 29.13 33.05
CA GLY A 152 -8.74 29.86 33.87
C GLY A 152 -9.17 30.02 35.34
N ARG A 153 -10.48 30.05 35.61
CA ARG A 153 -11.02 30.17 36.98
C ARG A 153 -10.91 28.86 37.75
N SER A 154 -11.15 27.72 37.09
CA SER A 154 -11.02 26.39 37.71
C SER A 154 -9.58 26.01 38.04
N GLN A 155 -8.59 26.57 37.35
CA GLN A 155 -7.17 26.37 37.65
C GLN A 155 -6.68 27.16 38.88
N CYS A 156 -7.39 28.21 39.28
CA CYS A 156 -7.01 29.08 40.42
C CYS A 156 -7.65 28.66 41.76
N ASP A 157 -8.66 27.79 41.75
CA ASP A 157 -9.44 27.39 42.92
C ASP A 157 -9.02 26.03 43.52
N GLY A 158 -7.85 25.49 43.15
CA GLY A 158 -7.25 24.26 43.70
C GLY A 158 -5.83 24.47 44.19
#